data_AF-A0A8H4W3X6-F1
#
_entry.id   AF-A0A8H4W3X6-F1
#
_cell.length_a   1.000
_cell.length_b   1.000
_cell.length_c   1.000
_cell.angle_alpha   90.00
_cell.angle_beta   90.00
_cell.angle_gamma   90.00
#
_symmetry.space_group_name_H-M   'P 1'
#
loop_
_entity.id
_entity.type
_entity.pdbx_description
1 polymer ?
#
loop_
_entity_poly.entity_id
_entity_poly.type
_entity_poly.pdbx_seq_one_letter_code
_entity_poly.pdbx_strand_id
1 'polypeptide(L)'
;MSSKNDKSVNQAVPINLPASNQKRRPNLIGPQPMVTIHITSEASEPKTFLVHKNFICYYSPYFRTAFASNFIEGVTQELSLSNADVDLKAFGIFVQWLYSPKLEDISEEELDHKTLIRLWLLADWVMCPSLQNETLTLLDKVRVRTPSNRALPSSEYHKIYDNTNEDSPLRRYVVDTRPPRMPISNPDNYPHEMLVDVINRFALLHKLKNRNKNIDFTRKELEQYMVAEVEDNDGNSSSKRKRSPFQDDSEIALSDSPTVMTRSWKRARASMP
;
A
#
# COMPACT_ATOMS: atom_id res chain seq x y z
N MET A 1 -27.67 41.84 57.23
CA MET A 1 -26.84 40.73 56.70
C MET A 1 -27.73 39.85 55.83
N SER A 2 -27.19 39.36 54.71
CA SER A 2 -27.79 38.46 53.69
C SER A 2 -28.87 39.08 52.79
N SER A 3 -28.54 39.47 51.55
CA SER A 3 -28.33 38.62 50.36
C SER A 3 -29.64 38.05 49.80
N LYS A 4 -30.15 38.66 48.73
CA LYS A 4 -31.04 38.01 47.77
C LYS A 4 -30.28 37.86 46.46
N ASN A 5 -29.78 36.64 46.26
CA ASN A 5 -29.32 36.09 45.00
C ASN A 5 -30.43 36.20 43.95
N ASP A 6 -30.13 36.83 42.82
CA ASP A 6 -30.80 36.54 41.56
C ASP A 6 -29.76 35.82 40.68
N LYS A 7 -29.79 34.50 40.69
CA LYS A 7 -28.99 33.66 39.79
C LYS A 7 -29.94 32.98 38.84
N SER A 8 -30.04 33.54 37.64
CA SER A 8 -30.57 32.87 36.45
C SER A 8 -29.81 31.56 36.24
N VAL A 9 -30.48 30.44 36.50
CA VAL A 9 -29.99 29.11 36.13
C VAL A 9 -30.22 28.95 34.64
N ASN A 10 -29.20 29.24 33.83
CA ASN A 10 -29.17 28.78 32.44
C ASN A 10 -28.92 27.26 32.46
N GLN A 11 -30.00 26.48 32.38
CA GLN A 11 -29.90 25.06 32.01
C GLN A 11 -29.49 24.98 30.54
N ALA A 12 -28.20 24.71 30.30
CA ALA A 12 -27.73 24.33 28.99
C ALA A 12 -28.30 22.94 28.66
N VAL A 13 -29.17 22.89 27.65
CA VAL A 13 -29.61 21.63 27.04
C VAL A 13 -28.37 20.95 26.44
N PRO A 14 -28.05 19.68 26.79
CA PRO A 14 -26.92 19.00 26.17
C PRO A 14 -27.21 18.82 24.68
N ILE A 15 -26.40 19.49 23.86
CA ILE A 15 -26.40 19.30 22.42
C ILE A 15 -25.90 17.87 22.17
N ASN A 16 -26.84 16.97 21.92
CA ASN A 16 -26.55 15.61 21.52
C ASN A 16 -26.06 15.65 20.06
N LEU A 17 -24.77 15.95 19.88
CA LEU A 17 -24.13 15.87 18.57
C LEU A 17 -24.14 14.39 18.13
N PRO A 18 -24.61 14.07 16.91
CA PRO A 18 -24.58 12.71 16.43
C PRO A 18 -23.13 12.22 16.43
N ALA A 19 -22.87 11.11 17.11
CA ALA A 19 -21.56 10.49 17.14
C ALA A 19 -21.12 10.22 15.69
N SER A 20 -20.03 10.85 15.24
CA SER A 20 -19.45 10.48 13.96
C SER A 20 -19.02 9.02 14.07
N ASN A 21 -19.53 8.18 13.18
CA ASN A 21 -19.26 6.74 13.18
C ASN A 21 -17.85 6.43 12.65
N GLN A 22 -16.90 7.35 12.83
CA GLN A 22 -15.52 7.20 12.42
C GLN A 22 -14.82 6.27 13.39
N LYS A 23 -14.28 5.17 12.86
CA LYS A 23 -13.52 4.20 13.63
C LYS A 23 -12.39 4.89 14.37
N ARG A 24 -12.41 4.87 15.71
CA ARG A 24 -11.38 5.52 16.51
C ARG A 24 -10.06 4.77 16.35
N ARG A 25 -8.98 5.54 16.13
CA ARG A 25 -7.62 4.99 16.10
C ARG A 25 -7.34 4.22 17.41
N PRO A 26 -6.74 3.02 17.34
CA PRO A 26 -6.32 2.29 18.53
C PRO A 26 -5.34 3.11 19.38
N ASN A 27 -5.38 2.92 20.70
CA ASN A 27 -4.42 3.48 21.65
C ASN A 27 -3.81 2.36 22.49
N LEU A 28 -2.71 2.64 23.19
CA LEU A 28 -1.96 1.65 23.99
C LEU A 28 -2.23 1.76 25.50
N ILE A 29 -3.35 2.36 25.91
CA ILE A 29 -3.65 2.60 27.34
C ILE A 29 -3.91 1.29 28.09
N GLY A 30 -4.50 0.30 27.42
CA GLY A 30 -4.82 -1.01 28.00
C GLY A 30 -4.03 -2.15 27.37
N PRO A 31 -4.06 -3.35 27.97
CA PRO A 31 -3.50 -4.57 27.38
C PRO A 31 -4.09 -4.84 25.99
N GLN A 32 -3.24 -5.26 25.04
CA GLN A 32 -3.65 -5.54 23.67
C GLN A 32 -3.00 -6.84 23.17
N PRO A 33 -3.73 -7.64 22.36
CA PRO A 33 -3.18 -8.83 21.75
C PRO A 33 -2.10 -8.47 20.74
N MET A 34 -1.08 -9.32 20.65
CA MET A 34 0.00 -9.23 19.68
C MET A 34 -0.19 -10.27 18.58
N VAL A 35 0.26 -9.95 17.38
CA VAL A 35 0.44 -10.87 16.28
C VAL A 35 1.92 -10.93 15.91
N THR A 36 2.34 -12.05 15.34
CA THR A 36 3.72 -12.28 14.93
C THR A 36 3.79 -12.37 13.41
N ILE A 37 4.60 -11.50 12.78
CA ILE A 37 4.83 -11.54 11.34
C ILE A 37 6.25 -12.00 11.07
N HIS A 38 6.41 -13.10 10.33
CA HIS A 38 7.72 -13.61 9.92
C HIS A 38 7.99 -13.24 8.48
N ILE A 39 9.09 -12.53 8.21
CA ILE A 39 9.62 -12.33 6.87
C ILE A 39 10.71 -13.39 6.64
N THR A 40 10.41 -14.38 5.82
CA THR A 40 11.26 -15.55 5.55
C THR A 40 12.09 -15.36 4.29
N SER A 41 13.29 -15.94 4.28
CA SER A 41 14.19 -15.97 3.12
C SER A 41 14.72 -17.39 2.98
N GLU A 42 14.90 -17.88 1.77
CA GLU A 42 15.53 -19.20 1.56
C GLU A 42 16.99 -19.23 2.06
N ALA A 43 17.65 -18.06 2.07
CA ALA A 43 19.08 -17.95 2.38
C ALA A 43 19.39 -17.53 3.83
N SER A 44 18.38 -17.23 4.66
CA SER A 44 18.62 -16.71 6.01
C SER A 44 17.48 -17.01 6.99
N GLU A 45 17.79 -16.97 8.28
CA GLU A 45 16.78 -17.10 9.33
C GLU A 45 15.64 -16.06 9.17
N PRO A 46 14.39 -16.46 9.48
CA PRO A 46 13.25 -15.54 9.45
C PRO A 46 13.47 -14.33 10.34
N LYS A 47 13.08 -13.15 9.85
CA LYS A 47 13.03 -11.93 10.64
C LYS A 47 11.61 -11.70 11.14
N THR A 48 11.46 -11.49 12.44
CA THR A 48 10.15 -11.47 13.10
C THR A 48 9.79 -10.08 13.59
N PHE A 49 8.55 -9.66 13.33
CA PHE A 49 7.96 -8.44 13.86
C PHE A 49 6.79 -8.79 14.78
N LEU A 50 6.85 -8.33 16.01
CA LEU A 50 5.74 -8.39 16.96
C LEU A 50 4.95 -7.08 16.88
N VAL A 51 3.66 -7.16 16.52
CA VAL A 51 2.82 -5.99 16.28
C VAL A 51 1.51 -6.11 17.05
N HIS A 52 1.01 -5.00 17.61
CA HIS A 52 -0.31 -4.98 18.23
C HIS A 52 -1.39 -5.26 17.18
N LYS A 53 -2.16 -6.34 17.40
CA LYS A 53 -3.20 -6.80 16.48
C LYS A 53 -4.17 -5.68 16.12
N ASN A 54 -4.56 -4.89 17.12
CA ASN A 54 -5.50 -3.79 16.95
C ASN A 54 -4.99 -2.72 15.97
N PHE A 55 -3.68 -2.43 15.98
CA PHE A 55 -3.07 -1.44 15.08
C PHE A 55 -3.00 -1.96 13.64
N ILE A 56 -2.41 -3.14 13.45
CA ILE A 56 -2.25 -3.69 12.10
C ILE A 56 -3.61 -4.00 11.44
N CYS A 57 -4.59 -4.47 12.20
CA CYS A 57 -5.95 -4.72 11.69
C CYS A 57 -6.77 -3.44 11.50
N TYR A 58 -6.45 -2.35 12.21
CA TYR A 58 -7.11 -1.06 12.00
C TYR A 58 -6.74 -0.51 10.62
N TYR A 59 -5.45 -0.45 10.30
CA TYR A 59 -4.95 0.14 9.05
C TYR A 59 -4.99 -0.80 7.84
N SER A 60 -4.97 -2.11 8.05
CA SER A 60 -4.94 -3.10 6.96
C SER A 60 -6.15 -4.04 7.04
N PRO A 61 -7.11 -3.90 6.11
CA PRO A 61 -8.18 -4.87 5.89
C PRO A 61 -7.64 -6.29 5.62
N TYR A 62 -6.49 -6.41 4.93
CA TYR A 62 -5.84 -7.69 4.70
C TYR A 62 -5.52 -8.41 6.01
N PHE A 63 -4.78 -7.76 6.92
CA PHE A 63 -4.42 -8.36 8.20
C PHE A 63 -5.63 -8.56 9.11
N ARG A 64 -6.62 -7.65 9.05
CA ARG A 64 -7.90 -7.82 9.75
C ARG A 64 -8.57 -9.14 9.36
N THR A 65 -8.68 -9.39 8.06
CA THR A 65 -9.30 -10.61 7.53
C THR A 65 -8.46 -11.84 7.87
N ALA A 66 -7.14 -11.79 7.70
CA ALA A 66 -6.24 -12.91 8.01
C ALA A 66 -6.36 -13.34 9.49
N PHE A 67 -6.27 -12.39 10.41
CA PHE A 67 -6.27 -12.67 11.86
C PHE A 67 -7.66 -12.83 12.50
N ALA A 68 -8.72 -12.59 11.75
CA ALA A 68 -10.10 -12.88 12.16
C ALA A 68 -10.65 -14.19 11.56
N SER A 69 -9.88 -14.84 10.68
CA SER A 69 -10.30 -16.07 10.01
C SER A 69 -10.17 -17.31 10.89
N ASN A 70 -10.75 -18.43 10.45
CA ASN A 70 -10.55 -19.76 11.05
C ASN A 70 -9.36 -20.52 10.43
N PHE A 71 -8.55 -19.85 9.60
CA PHE A 71 -7.33 -20.44 9.05
C PHE A 71 -6.19 -20.39 10.07
N ILE A 72 -5.07 -21.01 9.73
CA ILE A 72 -3.92 -21.13 10.64
C ILE A 72 -3.49 -19.78 11.19
N GLU A 73 -3.51 -18.73 10.37
CA GLU A 73 -3.11 -17.38 10.77
C GLU A 73 -4.06 -16.77 11.82
N GLY A 74 -5.36 -17.05 11.71
CA GLY A 74 -6.36 -16.62 12.69
C GLY A 74 -6.33 -17.45 13.98
N VAL A 75 -5.88 -18.70 13.93
CA VAL A 75 -5.72 -19.54 15.14
C VAL A 75 -4.41 -19.24 15.86
N THR A 76 -3.29 -19.20 15.15
CA THR A 76 -1.96 -19.00 15.74
C THR A 76 -1.66 -17.54 16.03
N GLN A 77 -2.33 -16.60 15.34
CA GLN A 77 -1.97 -15.18 15.34
C GLN A 77 -0.56 -14.94 14.78
N GLU A 78 -0.10 -15.85 13.92
CA GLU A 78 1.19 -15.79 13.24
C GLU A 78 1.00 -15.84 11.73
N LEU A 79 1.82 -15.08 10.99
CA LEU A 79 1.74 -15.03 9.54
C LEU A 79 3.13 -14.91 8.92
N SER A 80 3.44 -15.83 8.02
CA SER A 80 4.74 -15.90 7.34
C SER A 80 4.65 -15.36 5.90
N LEU A 81 5.56 -14.46 5.55
CA LEU A 81 5.68 -13.82 4.25
C LEU A 81 7.08 -14.05 3.69
N SER A 82 7.17 -14.39 2.40
CA SER A 82 8.46 -14.53 1.72
C SER A 82 9.11 -13.17 1.49
N ASN A 83 10.43 -13.12 1.46
CA ASN A 83 11.20 -11.93 1.10
C ASN A 83 11.32 -11.72 -0.42
N ALA A 84 11.08 -12.76 -1.22
CA ALA A 84 10.91 -12.63 -2.68
C ALA A 84 9.71 -11.72 -3.01
N ASP A 85 8.77 -11.76 -2.09
CA ASP A 85 7.51 -11.08 -2.07
C ASP A 85 7.68 -9.71 -1.40
N VAL A 86 7.91 -9.69 -0.08
CA VAL A 86 7.94 -8.49 0.74
C VAL A 86 9.36 -8.10 1.12
N ASP A 87 9.75 -6.87 0.80
CA ASP A 87 11.03 -6.33 1.24
C ASP A 87 11.04 -6.08 2.75
N LEU A 88 12.07 -6.59 3.43
CA LEU A 88 12.19 -6.52 4.88
C LEU A 88 12.20 -5.07 5.40
N LYS A 89 12.88 -4.16 4.69
CA LYS A 89 12.98 -2.75 5.08
C LYS A 89 11.64 -2.05 4.88
N ALA A 90 10.98 -2.29 3.74
CA ALA A 90 9.63 -1.79 3.50
C ALA A 90 8.64 -2.26 4.57
N PHE A 91 8.72 -3.52 5.01
CA PHE A 91 7.87 -4.02 6.09
C PHE A 91 8.18 -3.36 7.43
N GLY A 92 9.45 -3.15 7.77
CA GLY A 92 9.84 -2.40 8.97
C GLY A 92 9.29 -0.98 8.99
N ILE A 93 9.34 -0.29 7.84
CA ILE A 93 8.75 1.05 7.68
C ILE A 93 7.23 1.01 7.83
N PHE A 94 6.56 0.02 7.26
CA PHE A 94 5.12 -0.19 7.46
C PHE A 94 4.80 -0.34 8.96
N VAL A 95 5.54 -1.18 9.69
CA VAL A 95 5.34 -1.36 11.14
C VAL A 95 5.54 -0.06 11.90
N GLN A 96 6.60 0.70 11.61
CA GLN A 96 6.82 2.03 12.19
C GLN A 96 5.64 2.97 11.91
N TRP A 97 5.14 2.98 10.66
CA TRP A 97 4.03 3.83 10.25
C TRP A 97 2.71 3.49 10.96
N LEU A 98 2.46 2.22 11.31
CA LEU A 98 1.29 1.85 12.13
C LEU A 98 1.26 2.60 13.46
N TYR A 99 2.43 2.81 14.08
CA TYR A 99 2.56 3.49 15.37
C TYR A 99 2.71 5.02 15.23
N SER A 100 3.39 5.51 14.19
CA SER A 100 3.43 6.93 13.83
C SER A 100 3.04 7.12 12.35
N PRO A 101 1.76 7.43 12.04
CA PRO A 101 1.22 7.41 10.68
C PRO A 101 1.60 8.70 9.93
N LYS A 102 2.91 8.92 9.83
CA LYS A 102 3.57 9.99 9.09
C LYS A 102 4.92 9.46 8.64
N LEU A 103 5.09 9.26 7.34
CA LEU A 103 6.41 8.90 6.81
C LEU A 103 7.46 10.02 6.97
N GLU A 104 7.02 11.26 7.21
CA GLU A 104 7.89 12.42 7.47
C GLU A 104 8.76 12.25 8.74
N ASP A 105 8.36 11.38 9.66
CA ASP A 105 9.11 11.10 10.90
C ASP A 105 10.30 10.16 10.66
N ILE A 106 10.41 9.55 9.47
CA ILE A 106 11.50 8.65 9.09
C ILE A 106 12.53 9.46 8.32
N SER A 107 13.81 9.27 8.64
CA SER A 107 14.90 9.99 7.99
C SER A 107 14.87 9.76 6.47
N GLU A 108 14.85 10.85 5.69
CA GLU A 108 14.92 10.78 4.23
C GLU A 108 16.18 10.06 3.73
N GLU A 109 17.26 10.08 4.51
CA GLU A 109 18.52 9.39 4.19
C GLU A 109 18.35 7.87 4.21
N GLU A 110 17.33 7.37 4.92
CA GLU A 110 16.99 5.96 4.97
C GLU A 110 16.03 5.54 3.84
N LEU A 111 15.46 6.48 3.09
CA LEU A 111 14.38 6.23 2.13
C LEU A 111 14.83 6.51 0.70
N ASP A 112 15.40 5.49 0.06
CA ASP A 112 15.71 5.53 -1.38
C ASP A 112 14.49 5.19 -2.26
N HIS A 113 14.61 5.46 -3.56
CA HIS A 113 13.54 5.17 -4.53
C HIS A 113 13.08 3.72 -4.48
N LYS A 114 14.02 2.78 -4.33
CA LYS A 114 13.76 1.35 -4.27
C LYS A 114 12.89 0.99 -3.07
N THR A 115 13.26 1.48 -1.88
CA THR A 115 12.53 1.25 -0.64
C THR A 115 11.12 1.82 -0.73
N LEU A 116 10.97 3.04 -1.26
CA LEU A 116 9.65 3.69 -1.41
C LEU A 116 8.76 2.99 -2.44
N ILE A 117 9.32 2.53 -3.57
CA ILE A 117 8.56 1.70 -4.53
C ILE A 117 8.07 0.41 -3.88
N ARG A 118 8.95 -0.28 -3.13
CA ARG A 118 8.60 -1.53 -2.43
C ARG A 118 7.58 -1.31 -1.32
N LEU A 119 7.65 -0.17 -0.61
CA LEU A 119 6.66 0.23 0.38
C LEU A 119 5.31 0.51 -0.27
N TRP A 120 5.28 1.17 -1.43
CA TRP A 120 4.02 1.42 -2.15
C TRP A 120 3.36 0.10 -2.58
N LEU A 121 4.15 -0.85 -3.10
CA LEU A 121 3.67 -2.19 -3.48
C LEU A 121 3.18 -2.98 -2.26
N LEU A 122 3.90 -2.91 -1.14
CA LEU A 122 3.46 -3.49 0.13
C LEU A 122 2.13 -2.90 0.57
N ALA A 123 1.99 -1.57 0.51
CA ALA A 123 0.77 -0.85 0.89
C ALA A 123 -0.43 -1.22 0.00
N ASP A 124 -0.23 -1.43 -1.31
CA ASP A 124 -1.27 -1.97 -2.20
C ASP A 124 -1.73 -3.36 -1.74
N TRP A 125 -0.77 -4.24 -1.47
CA TRP A 125 -1.04 -5.62 -1.10
C TRP A 125 -1.74 -5.74 0.26
N VAL A 126 -1.33 -4.95 1.26
CA VAL A 126 -1.98 -4.92 2.57
C VAL A 126 -3.22 -4.03 2.61
N MET A 127 -3.65 -3.51 1.45
CA MET A 127 -4.86 -2.70 1.28
C MET A 127 -4.86 -1.43 2.14
N CYS A 128 -3.77 -0.67 2.10
CA CYS A 128 -3.61 0.57 2.87
C CYS A 128 -3.40 1.79 1.95
N PRO A 129 -4.49 2.35 1.37
CA PRO A 129 -4.40 3.48 0.45
C PRO A 129 -3.76 4.74 1.03
N SER A 130 -3.99 5.03 2.32
CA SER A 130 -3.37 6.18 2.99
C SER A 130 -1.84 6.10 2.95
N LEU A 131 -1.29 4.90 3.19
CA LEU A 131 0.15 4.66 3.09
C LEU A 131 0.64 4.70 1.64
N GLN A 132 -0.14 4.20 0.66
CA GLN A 132 0.21 4.35 -0.76
C GLN A 132 0.34 5.83 -1.14
N ASN A 133 -0.58 6.68 -0.69
CA ASN A 133 -0.62 8.10 -1.00
C ASN A 133 0.54 8.88 -0.35
N GLU A 134 0.83 8.62 0.93
CA GLU A 134 1.99 9.18 1.62
C GLU A 134 3.31 8.73 0.96
N THR A 135 3.41 7.44 0.63
CA THR A 135 4.61 6.87 0.00
C THR A 135 4.86 7.47 -1.38
N LEU A 136 3.81 7.68 -2.18
CA LEU A 136 3.94 8.28 -3.50
C LEU A 136 4.39 9.75 -3.42
N THR A 137 3.84 10.50 -2.46
CA THR A 137 4.24 11.89 -2.20
C THR A 137 5.72 11.97 -1.83
N LEU A 138 6.19 11.07 -0.96
CA LEU A 138 7.59 11.02 -0.56
C LEU A 138 8.51 10.55 -1.69
N LEU A 139 8.06 9.57 -2.49
CA LEU A 139 8.78 9.11 -3.68
C LEU A 139 9.02 10.25 -4.67
N ASP A 140 8.01 11.10 -4.91
CA ASP A 140 8.14 12.27 -5.77
C ASP A 140 9.11 13.30 -5.19
N LYS A 141 9.02 13.57 -3.88
CA LYS A 141 9.94 14.47 -3.17
C LYS A 141 11.41 14.02 -3.31
N VAL A 142 11.70 12.74 -3.08
CA VAL A 142 13.05 12.16 -3.19
C VAL A 142 13.56 12.22 -4.64
N ARG A 143 12.69 11.94 -5.61
CA ARG A 143 12.99 12.04 -7.05
C ARG A 143 13.36 13.46 -7.47
N VAL A 144 12.59 14.46 -7.06
CA VAL A 144 12.83 15.87 -7.40
C VAL A 144 14.11 16.39 -6.74
N ARG A 145 14.39 15.97 -5.49
CA ARG A 145 15.59 16.37 -4.72
C ARG A 145 16.89 15.78 -5.27
N THR A 146 16.82 14.82 -6.20
CA THR A 146 18.01 14.17 -6.79
C THR A 146 18.15 14.54 -8.28
N PRO A 147 18.59 15.76 -8.65
CA PRO A 147 18.60 16.23 -10.05
C PRO A 147 19.41 15.34 -11.01
N SER A 148 20.50 14.75 -10.53
CA SER A 148 21.34 13.82 -11.31
C SER A 148 20.68 12.47 -11.56
N ASN A 149 19.63 12.12 -10.81
CA ASN A 149 18.93 10.84 -10.89
C ASN A 149 17.40 11.01 -10.77
N ARG A 150 16.82 11.85 -11.64
CA ARG A 150 15.35 12.01 -11.74
C ARG A 150 14.64 10.76 -12.28
N ALA A 151 15.40 9.77 -12.73
CA ALA A 151 14.89 8.47 -13.15
C ALA A 151 14.57 7.61 -11.93
N LEU A 152 13.42 6.95 -11.93
CA LEU A 152 13.22 5.82 -11.05
C LEU A 152 14.12 4.65 -11.49
N PRO A 153 14.67 3.87 -10.54
CA PRO A 153 15.62 2.80 -10.85
C PRO A 153 14.97 1.73 -11.73
N SER A 154 15.58 1.46 -12.90
CA SER A 154 15.04 0.49 -13.86
C SER A 154 14.98 -0.93 -13.31
N SER A 155 15.79 -1.25 -12.30
CA SER A 155 15.76 -2.53 -11.60
C SER A 155 14.42 -2.84 -10.94
N GLU A 156 13.60 -1.83 -10.65
CA GLU A 156 12.30 -2.02 -10.02
C GLU A 156 11.14 -2.09 -11.04
N TYR A 157 11.37 -1.86 -12.34
CA TYR A 157 10.28 -1.83 -13.32
C TYR A 157 9.54 -3.17 -13.44
N HIS A 158 10.26 -4.29 -13.53
CA HIS A 158 9.64 -5.63 -13.49
C HIS A 158 8.84 -5.83 -12.21
N LYS A 159 9.42 -5.51 -11.05
CA LYS A 159 8.71 -5.61 -9.77
C LYS A 159 7.43 -4.75 -9.74
N ILE A 160 7.42 -3.56 -10.35
CA ILE A 160 6.22 -2.72 -10.42
C ILE A 160 5.16 -3.40 -11.29
N TYR A 161 5.50 -3.82 -12.51
CA TYR A 161 4.53 -4.37 -13.44
C TYR A 161 4.05 -5.77 -13.03
N ASP A 162 4.92 -6.64 -12.54
CA ASP A 162 4.56 -7.99 -12.09
C ASP A 162 3.55 -7.99 -10.93
N ASN A 163 3.51 -6.90 -10.14
CA ASN A 163 2.76 -6.82 -8.90
C ASN A 163 1.63 -5.79 -8.91
N THR A 164 1.36 -5.17 -10.06
CA THR A 164 0.28 -4.19 -10.22
C THR A 164 -0.57 -4.52 -11.44
N ASN A 165 -1.79 -4.00 -11.48
CA ASN A 165 -2.67 -4.08 -12.66
C ASN A 165 -2.39 -2.93 -13.65
N GLU A 166 -2.92 -3.05 -14.87
CA GLU A 166 -2.75 -2.04 -15.93
C GLU A 166 -3.18 -0.64 -15.50
N ASP A 167 -4.27 -0.52 -14.72
CA ASP A 167 -4.79 0.76 -14.23
C ASP A 167 -4.03 1.34 -13.03
N SER A 168 -2.94 0.69 -12.59
CA SER A 168 -2.21 1.08 -11.40
C SER A 168 -1.71 2.53 -11.46
N PRO A 169 -2.02 3.35 -10.45
CA PRO A 169 -1.50 4.71 -10.37
C PRO A 169 0.03 4.77 -10.36
N LEU A 170 0.70 3.77 -9.78
CA LEU A 170 2.17 3.71 -9.76
C LEU A 170 2.74 3.48 -11.17
N ARG A 171 2.13 2.60 -11.99
CA ARG A 171 2.54 2.41 -13.39
C ARG A 171 2.43 3.72 -14.17
N ARG A 172 1.28 4.39 -14.07
CA ARG A 172 1.05 5.71 -14.69
C ARG A 172 2.08 6.74 -14.24
N TYR A 173 2.32 6.84 -12.93
CA TYR A 173 3.30 7.78 -12.35
C TYR A 173 4.74 7.52 -12.84
N VAL A 174 5.17 6.26 -12.90
CA VAL A 174 6.52 5.88 -13.38
C VAL A 174 6.72 6.28 -14.85
N VAL A 175 5.74 5.97 -15.70
CA VAL A 175 5.74 6.39 -17.11
C VAL A 175 5.69 7.92 -17.20
N ASP A 176 4.96 8.56 -16.28
CA ASP A 176 4.73 9.99 -16.36
C ASP A 176 5.88 10.88 -15.92
N THR A 177 6.62 10.44 -14.92
CA THR A 177 7.83 11.10 -14.43
C THR A 177 9.10 10.73 -15.19
N ARG A 178 9.02 9.77 -16.13
CA ARG A 178 10.17 9.38 -16.95
C ARG A 178 10.69 10.59 -17.73
N PRO A 179 11.99 10.93 -17.63
CA PRO A 179 12.54 12.06 -18.37
C PRO A 179 12.39 11.87 -19.89
N PRO A 180 11.91 12.90 -20.63
CA PRO A 180 11.46 12.76 -22.02
C PRO A 180 12.58 12.42 -23.02
N ARG A 181 13.85 12.56 -22.63
CA ARG A 181 15.02 12.25 -23.47
C ARG A 181 15.85 11.08 -22.93
N MET A 182 15.31 10.34 -21.97
CA MET A 182 16.00 9.17 -21.44
C MET A 182 15.91 8.01 -22.44
N PRO A 183 17.03 7.54 -23.01
CA PRO A 183 17.00 6.39 -23.90
C PRO A 183 16.51 5.16 -23.15
N ILE A 184 15.76 4.31 -23.85
CA ILE A 184 15.55 2.93 -23.39
C ILE A 184 16.89 2.24 -23.62
N SER A 185 17.49 1.78 -22.53
CA SER A 185 18.78 1.09 -22.55
C SER A 185 18.56 -0.40 -22.82
N ASN A 186 19.18 -1.30 -22.04
CA ASN A 186 18.95 -2.74 -22.19
C ASN A 186 17.43 -3.05 -22.12
N PRO A 187 16.80 -3.53 -23.19
CA PRO A 187 15.37 -3.82 -23.23
C PRO A 187 14.92 -4.80 -22.14
N ASP A 188 15.80 -5.72 -21.73
CA ASP A 188 15.50 -6.71 -20.68
C ASP A 188 15.21 -6.08 -19.31
N ASN A 189 15.60 -4.82 -19.10
CA ASN A 189 15.29 -4.09 -17.87
C ASN A 189 13.85 -3.53 -17.85
N TYR A 190 13.11 -3.66 -18.95
CA TYR A 190 11.80 -3.04 -19.13
C TYR A 190 10.76 -4.12 -19.43
N PRO A 191 9.69 -4.24 -18.63
CA PRO A 191 8.54 -5.08 -18.96
C PRO A 191 7.97 -4.69 -20.33
N HIS A 192 7.52 -5.67 -21.12
CA HIS A 192 6.90 -5.39 -22.42
C HIS A 192 5.72 -4.43 -22.32
N GLU A 193 4.87 -4.61 -21.30
CA GLU A 193 3.74 -3.71 -21.00
C GLU A 193 4.20 -2.27 -20.75
N MET A 194 5.30 -2.08 -20.02
CA MET A 194 5.85 -0.75 -19.76
C MET A 194 6.28 -0.05 -21.05
N LEU A 195 6.92 -0.78 -21.97
CA LEU A 195 7.35 -0.22 -23.25
C LEU A 195 6.15 0.26 -24.07
N VAL A 196 5.06 -0.51 -24.07
CA VAL A 196 3.78 -0.13 -24.68
C VAL A 196 3.22 1.14 -24.04
N ASP A 197 3.19 1.22 -22.71
CA ASP A 197 2.69 2.39 -21.98
C ASP A 197 3.51 3.65 -22.29
N VAL A 198 4.84 3.51 -22.36
CA VAL A 198 5.75 4.60 -22.74
C VAL A 198 5.46 5.10 -24.16
N ILE A 199 5.35 4.19 -25.13
CA ILE A 199 5.06 4.54 -26.53
C ILE A 199 3.70 5.25 -26.65
N ASN A 200 2.66 4.68 -26.04
CA ASN A 200 1.31 5.23 -26.06
C ASN A 200 1.28 6.62 -25.39
N ARG A 201 2.01 6.80 -24.29
CA ARG A 201 2.10 8.10 -23.62
C ARG A 201 2.81 9.14 -24.47
N PHE A 202 3.88 8.79 -25.17
CA PHE A 202 4.55 9.73 -26.09
C PHE A 202 3.65 10.13 -27.26
N ALA A 203 2.91 9.18 -27.85
CA ALA A 203 1.95 9.47 -28.91
C ALA A 203 0.86 10.46 -28.45
N LEU A 204 0.35 10.28 -27.23
CA LEU A 204 -0.61 11.19 -26.62
C LEU A 204 -0.03 12.59 -26.39
N LEU A 205 1.17 12.71 -25.82
CA LEU A 205 1.82 14.01 -25.58
C LEU A 205 2.09 14.76 -26.89
N HIS A 206 2.47 14.04 -27.95
CA HIS A 206 2.62 14.60 -29.29
C HIS A 206 1.29 15.16 -29.82
N LYS A 207 0.20 14.39 -29.69
CA LYS A 207 -1.16 14.83 -30.08
C LYS A 207 -1.61 16.09 -29.31
N LEU A 208 -1.26 16.18 -28.03
CA LEU A 208 -1.57 17.34 -27.18
C LEU A 208 -0.66 18.56 -27.41
N LYS A 209 0.30 18.48 -28.36
CA LYS A 209 1.35 19.50 -28.57
C LYS A 209 2.17 19.80 -27.30
N ASN A 210 2.18 18.90 -26.31
CA ASN A 210 2.89 19.07 -25.06
C ASN A 210 4.28 18.41 -25.12
N ARG A 211 5.17 19.00 -25.93
CA ARG A 211 6.52 18.43 -26.17
C ARG A 211 7.48 18.64 -24.99
N ASN A 212 7.24 19.64 -24.16
CA ASN A 212 8.01 19.95 -22.95
C ASN A 212 7.25 19.49 -21.71
N LYS A 213 6.93 18.19 -21.66
CA LYS A 213 6.26 17.57 -20.52
C LYS A 213 7.02 17.92 -19.24
N ASN A 214 6.34 18.61 -18.32
CA ASN A 214 6.84 18.77 -16.97
C ASN A 214 6.77 17.42 -16.25
N ILE A 215 7.91 16.97 -15.71
CA ILE A 215 8.00 15.73 -14.93
C ILE A 215 8.01 16.01 -13.43
N ASP A 216 8.13 17.27 -13.01
CA ASP A 216 8.11 17.67 -11.60
C ASP A 216 6.69 18.16 -11.29
N PHE A 217 5.94 17.35 -10.55
CA PHE A 217 4.53 17.62 -10.28
C PHE A 217 4.36 18.51 -9.06
N THR A 218 3.40 19.43 -9.14
CA THR A 218 2.86 20.08 -7.95
C THR A 218 2.10 19.07 -7.09
N ARG A 219 1.90 19.39 -5.80
CA ARG A 219 1.06 18.57 -4.91
C ARG A 219 -0.31 18.26 -5.51
N LYS A 220 -0.93 19.24 -6.16
CA LYS A 220 -2.23 19.10 -6.82
C LYS A 220 -2.16 18.17 -8.04
N GLU A 221 -1.10 18.24 -8.84
CA GLU A 221 -0.91 17.33 -9.97
C GLU A 221 -0.64 15.89 -9.52
N LEU A 222 -0.06 15.69 -8.33
CA LEU A 222 0.11 14.34 -7.77
C LEU A 222 -1.22 13.66 -7.39
N GLU A 223 -2.28 14.44 -7.11
CA GLU A 223 -3.60 13.91 -6.73
C GLU A 223 -4.17 12.91 -7.78
N GLN A 224 -3.82 13.06 -9.06
CA GLN A 224 -4.27 12.15 -10.13
C GLN A 224 -3.71 10.72 -10.04
N TYR A 225 -2.70 10.52 -9.20
CA TYR A 225 -2.06 9.24 -8.93
C TYR A 225 -2.37 8.69 -7.53
N MET A 226 -3.21 9.38 -6.76
CA MET A 226 -3.61 8.93 -5.44
C MET A 226 -4.63 7.80 -5.54
N VAL A 227 -4.55 6.87 -4.60
CA VAL A 227 -5.50 5.77 -4.43
C VAL A 227 -6.64 6.25 -3.55
N ALA A 228 -7.88 6.00 -3.97
CA ALA A 228 -9.05 6.37 -3.19
C ALA A 228 -9.06 5.60 -1.86
N GLU A 229 -9.19 6.34 -0.76
CA GLU A 229 -9.46 5.79 0.56
C GLU A 229 -10.94 5.41 0.61
N VAL A 230 -11.23 4.10 0.61
CA VAL A 230 -12.59 3.62 0.80
C VAL A 230 -12.94 3.83 2.28
N GLU A 231 -13.88 4.71 2.58
CA GLU A 231 -14.49 4.74 3.90
C GLU A 231 -15.23 3.42 4.09
N ASP A 232 -14.82 2.63 5.09
CA ASP A 232 -15.51 1.42 5.56
C ASP A 232 -16.93 1.82 6.00
N ASN A 233 -17.85 1.96 5.05
CA ASN A 233 -19.27 2.11 5.35
C ASN A 233 -19.78 0.69 5.59
N ASP A 234 -19.83 0.29 6.87
CA ASP A 234 -20.39 -1.00 7.30
C ASP A 234 -21.88 -1.07 6.91
N GLY A 235 -22.11 -1.48 5.67
CA GLY A 235 -23.40 -1.61 5.04
C GLY A 235 -23.28 -2.65 3.95
N ASN A 236 -23.62 -3.89 4.33
CA ASN A 236 -23.81 -5.04 3.45
C ASN A 236 -24.28 -4.64 2.05
N SER A 237 -23.34 -4.52 1.10
CA SER A 237 -23.64 -4.40 -0.31
C SER A 237 -22.56 -5.14 -1.09
N SER A 238 -22.93 -6.33 -1.52
CA SER A 238 -22.17 -7.17 -2.42
C SER A 238 -22.04 -6.46 -3.78
N SER A 239 -21.08 -5.56 -3.92
CA SER A 239 -20.72 -4.97 -5.21
C SER A 239 -19.87 -5.96 -5.99
N LYS A 240 -20.57 -6.83 -6.73
CA LYS A 240 -20.00 -7.73 -7.73
C LYS A 240 -19.22 -6.92 -8.77
N ARG A 241 -17.89 -6.84 -8.64
CA ARG A 241 -17.03 -6.59 -9.81
C ARG A 241 -17.14 -7.82 -10.71
N LYS A 242 -17.76 -7.63 -11.89
CA LYS A 242 -17.91 -8.67 -12.92
C LYS A 242 -16.53 -9.22 -13.28
N ARG A 243 -16.30 -10.51 -12.96
CA ARG A 243 -15.16 -11.29 -13.46
C ARG A 243 -15.42 -11.65 -14.92
N SER A 244 -14.43 -11.45 -15.79
CA SER A 244 -14.37 -12.07 -17.11
C SER A 244 -14.07 -13.56 -16.95
N PRO A 245 -14.73 -14.47 -17.69
CA PRO A 245 -14.39 -15.90 -17.70
C PRO A 245 -13.20 -16.16 -18.63
N PHE A 246 -12.65 -17.39 -18.57
CA PHE A 246 -11.55 -18.02 -19.34
C PHE A 246 -10.24 -18.19 -18.55
N GLN A 247 -9.64 -19.38 -18.42
CA GLN A 247 -10.01 -20.74 -18.86
C GLN A 247 -9.23 -21.73 -17.97
N ASP A 248 -9.91 -22.79 -17.56
CA ASP A 248 -9.44 -23.85 -16.67
C ASP A 248 -8.78 -24.94 -17.53
N ASP A 249 -7.48 -25.18 -17.34
CA ASP A 249 -6.83 -26.41 -17.80
C ASP A 249 -6.17 -27.06 -16.58
N SER A 250 -6.95 -27.97 -15.99
CA SER A 250 -6.52 -28.92 -14.99
C SER A 250 -5.65 -30.00 -15.62
N GLU A 251 -4.44 -30.21 -15.12
CA GLU A 251 -3.85 -31.55 -15.13
C GLU A 251 -3.19 -31.86 -13.78
N ILE A 252 -3.69 -32.93 -13.18
CA ILE A 252 -3.39 -33.42 -11.83
C ILE A 252 -2.17 -34.34 -11.95
N ALA A 253 -1.14 -34.07 -11.14
CA ALA A 253 -0.16 -35.08 -10.77
C ALA A 253 0.04 -35.05 -9.26
N LEU A 254 -0.45 -36.11 -8.60
CA LEU A 254 -0.25 -36.42 -7.19
C LEU A 254 1.21 -36.83 -6.94
N SER A 255 1.88 -36.17 -5.99
CA SER A 255 2.99 -36.80 -5.24
C SER A 255 3.12 -36.19 -3.85
N ASP A 256 3.00 -37.05 -2.85
CA ASP A 256 3.08 -36.76 -1.41
C ASP A 256 4.46 -36.26 -0.97
N SER A 257 4.50 -35.10 -0.31
CA SER A 257 5.49 -34.70 0.71
C SER A 257 5.05 -33.40 1.42
N PRO A 258 5.34 -33.20 2.72
CA PRO A 258 4.80 -32.08 3.49
C PRO A 258 5.60 -30.81 3.21
N THR A 259 5.28 -30.12 2.12
CA THR A 259 5.90 -28.85 1.76
C THR A 259 5.11 -27.69 2.38
N VAL A 260 5.81 -26.87 3.16
CA VAL A 260 5.38 -25.55 3.63
C VAL A 260 4.74 -24.79 2.47
N MET A 261 3.45 -24.46 2.58
CA MET A 261 2.73 -23.71 1.55
C MET A 261 3.31 -22.29 1.41
N THR A 262 4.23 -22.10 0.48
CA THR A 262 4.64 -20.79 0.00
C THR A 262 3.53 -20.24 -0.90
N ARG A 263 2.72 -19.31 -0.37
CA ARG A 263 1.66 -18.64 -1.14
C ARG A 263 2.27 -17.56 -2.03
N SER A 264 2.58 -17.91 -3.27
CA SER A 264 2.95 -16.94 -4.33
C SER A 264 1.86 -15.86 -4.49
N TRP A 265 2.27 -14.62 -4.73
CA TRP A 265 1.44 -13.41 -4.87
C TRP A 265 0.25 -13.53 -5.82
N LYS A 266 0.36 -14.37 -6.86
CA LYS A 266 -0.74 -14.62 -7.79
C LYS A 266 -1.93 -15.35 -7.14
N ARG A 267 -1.69 -16.20 -6.12
CA ARG A 267 -2.73 -17.01 -5.46
C ARG A 267 -3.49 -16.25 -4.37
N ALA A 268 -2.85 -15.31 -3.66
CA ALA A 268 -3.52 -14.53 -2.61
C ALA A 268 -4.65 -13.65 -3.17
N ARG A 269 -4.49 -13.08 -4.37
CA ARG A 269 -5.53 -12.27 -5.04
C ARG A 269 -6.74 -13.07 -5.54
N ALA A 270 -6.57 -14.36 -5.81
CA ALA A 270 -7.63 -15.22 -6.34
C ALA A 270 -8.47 -15.93 -5.26
N SER A 271 -7.97 -15.99 -4.01
CA SER A 271 -8.52 -16.83 -2.94
C SER A 271 -9.28 -16.08 -1.84
N MET A 272 -9.43 -14.75 -1.96
CA MET A 272 -10.33 -13.99 -1.08
C MET A 272 -11.71 -13.80 -1.76
N PRO A 273 -12.82 -14.03 -1.04
CA PRO A 273 -14.18 -13.85 -1.56
C PRO A 273 -14.50 -12.40 -1.93
#